data_AF-K7SIC4-F1
#
_entry.id   AF-K7SIC4-F1
#
_cell.length_a   1.000
_cell.length_b   1.000
_cell.length_c   1.000
_cell.angle_alpha   90.00
_cell.angle_beta   90.00
_cell.angle_gamma   90.00
#
_symmetry.space_group_name_H-M   'P 1'
#
loop_
_entity.id
_entity.type
_entity.pdbx_description
1 polymer ?
#
loop_
_entity_poly.entity_id
_entity_poly.type
_entity_poly.pdbx_seq_one_letter_code
_entity_poly.pdbx_strand_id
1 'polypeptide(L)'
;MASTWLVDSAEVGHLVARIFDVARTEPLVVVSPVSETGSPRISVEYLVGQLPPGTEVAVLKTMKASRVLSDTVDTQFQCYGGSVRVILPGATRTDYWRRHRLFTVYPEDDEEAACRLIARHVVNSQGAGPAQHVSGRAPGGILDMRQAAELAEYRRRLIDRSSEDGVDEQAPPRQTPPGFPGPKPGPGLRKVVAAAPAQATAETAPAPQPAPEPAAQPTVTRERAVTVDAEALEKMLDRKVDAIVGRVTAGVEEGLVALLNEELQAQDRERSRADSLAEQNADLQQRLDAAQGAGRDVRQVFADPEKQLRWEIEQAWLTGTPESERSAALSTYTLGPQFLESMDADIVPRAKTVRVMVDVLAGHAWDRHETHQFTTAARGGRPRVREDGATAWRTYVKAESPGAPRLTWWQCVDGSAEFAHVGHHDELI
;
A
#
# COMPACT_ATOMS: atom_id res chain seq x y z
N MET A 1 27.19 11.10 -6.66
CA MET A 1 26.84 11.01 -5.23
C MET A 1 25.33 10.98 -5.10
N ALA A 2 24.79 10.44 -4.02
CA ALA A 2 23.36 10.59 -3.72
C ALA A 2 23.03 12.06 -3.42
N SER A 3 21.86 12.53 -3.83
CA SER A 3 21.42 13.91 -3.61
C SER A 3 20.48 13.98 -2.42
N THR A 4 20.64 15.00 -1.58
CA THR A 4 19.79 15.21 -0.41
C THR A 4 19.01 16.50 -0.56
N TRP A 5 17.74 16.48 -0.16
CA TRP A 5 16.91 17.68 -0.02
C TRP A 5 16.09 17.62 1.27
N LEU A 6 15.90 18.79 1.87
CA LEU A 6 15.17 18.94 3.13
C LEU A 6 13.73 19.36 2.81
N VAL A 7 12.75 18.63 3.35
CA VAL A 7 11.34 18.81 3.03
C VAL A 7 10.60 19.39 4.25
N ASP A 8 10.12 20.63 4.12
CA ASP A 8 9.17 21.21 5.07
C ASP A 8 7.73 20.74 4.79
N SER A 9 6.84 20.97 5.74
CA SER A 9 5.41 20.73 5.66
C SER A 9 4.75 21.36 4.43
N ALA A 10 5.18 22.55 4.00
CA ALA A 10 4.68 23.19 2.77
C ALA A 10 5.17 22.51 1.48
N GLU A 11 6.29 21.78 1.55
CA GLU A 11 6.95 21.16 0.40
C GLU A 11 6.57 19.68 0.23
N VAL A 12 5.75 19.13 1.14
CA VAL A 12 5.31 17.73 1.10
C VAL A 12 4.61 17.41 -0.23
N GLY A 13 3.86 18.34 -0.82
CA GLY A 13 3.25 18.14 -2.13
C GLY A 13 4.28 17.82 -3.24
N HIS A 14 5.46 18.44 -3.21
CA HIS A 14 6.55 18.14 -4.14
C HIS A 14 7.16 16.76 -3.88
N LEU A 15 7.31 16.38 -2.60
CA LEU A 15 7.76 15.04 -2.24
C LEU A 15 6.78 13.97 -2.74
N VAL A 16 5.47 14.19 -2.57
CA VAL A 16 4.42 13.27 -3.06
C VAL A 16 4.46 13.18 -4.58
N ALA A 17 4.59 14.31 -5.29
CA ALA A 17 4.76 14.29 -6.74
C ALA A 17 6.00 13.49 -7.16
N ARG A 18 7.12 13.59 -6.42
CA ARG A 18 8.35 12.84 -6.68
C ARG A 18 8.23 11.34 -6.38
N ILE A 19 7.47 10.95 -5.35
CA ILE A 19 7.19 9.55 -5.00
C ILE A 19 6.57 8.83 -6.21
N PHE A 20 5.56 9.45 -6.82
CA PHE A 20 4.77 8.90 -7.92
C PHE A 20 5.24 9.34 -9.32
N ASP A 21 6.42 9.92 -9.42
CA ASP A 21 6.98 10.34 -10.71
C ASP A 21 7.39 9.11 -11.55
N VAL A 22 6.67 8.89 -12.65
CA VAL A 22 6.91 7.80 -13.59
C VAL A 22 8.26 7.89 -14.31
N ALA A 23 8.86 9.08 -14.35
CA ALA A 23 10.18 9.30 -14.96
C ALA A 23 11.33 8.99 -13.99
N ARG A 24 11.05 8.76 -12.70
CA ARG A 24 12.08 8.40 -11.71
C ARG A 24 12.61 6.99 -11.98
N THR A 25 13.90 6.89 -12.25
CA THR A 25 14.60 5.61 -12.50
C THR A 25 15.33 5.06 -11.28
N GLU A 26 15.56 5.89 -10.25
CA GLU A 26 16.31 5.52 -9.05
C GLU A 26 15.42 5.49 -7.79
N PRO A 27 15.73 4.68 -6.77
CA PRO A 27 15.02 4.69 -5.51
C PRO A 27 15.04 6.06 -4.81
N LEU A 28 13.93 6.38 -4.13
CA LEU A 28 13.80 7.56 -3.27
C LEU A 28 13.78 7.10 -1.81
N VAL A 29 14.71 7.62 -1.01
CA VAL A 29 14.79 7.35 0.43
C VAL A 29 14.15 8.50 1.19
N VAL A 30 13.14 8.23 1.99
CA VAL A 30 12.48 9.22 2.85
C VAL A 30 12.91 8.97 4.29
N VAL A 31 13.42 10.00 4.96
CA VAL A 31 13.89 9.95 6.34
C VAL A 31 13.00 10.85 7.19
N SER A 32 12.42 10.30 8.25
CA SER A 32 11.56 11.04 9.18
C SER A 32 12.29 11.39 10.48
N PRO A 33 11.94 12.51 11.13
CA PRO A 33 12.43 12.83 12.47
C PRO A 33 11.66 12.03 13.54
N VAL A 34 12.24 11.95 14.73
CA VAL A 34 11.54 11.46 15.94
C VAL A 34 10.98 12.62 16.75
N SER A 35 9.84 12.40 17.41
CA SER A 35 9.19 13.38 18.30
C SER A 35 10.06 13.83 19.48
N GLU A 36 10.96 12.97 19.96
CA GLU A 36 11.82 13.22 21.13
C GLU A 36 12.83 14.34 20.87
N THR A 37 13.49 14.30 19.71
CA THR A 37 14.62 15.19 19.36
C THR A 37 14.31 16.13 18.21
N GLY A 38 13.20 15.91 17.49
CA GLY A 38 12.88 16.63 16.25
C GLY A 38 13.84 16.34 15.09
N SER A 39 14.75 15.37 15.26
CA SER A 39 15.79 15.02 14.28
C SER A 39 15.70 13.54 13.89
N PRO A 40 16.26 13.13 12.74
CA PRO A 40 16.37 11.71 12.39
C PRO A 40 17.14 10.92 13.46
N ARG A 41 16.84 9.62 13.58
CA ARG A 41 17.61 8.69 14.44
C ARG A 41 18.90 8.20 13.79
N ILE A 42 19.15 8.59 12.54
CA ILE A 42 20.34 8.24 11.79
C ILE A 42 21.05 9.47 11.23
N SER A 43 22.35 9.33 11.00
CA SER A 43 23.18 10.31 10.30
C SER A 43 22.85 10.22 8.82
N VAL A 44 22.12 11.22 8.36
CA VAL A 44 21.82 11.40 6.95
C VAL A 44 23.11 11.53 6.14
N GLU A 45 24.12 12.22 6.67
CA GLU A 45 25.42 12.36 6.00
C GLU A 45 26.12 11.02 5.80
N TYR A 46 26.15 10.18 6.85
CA TYR A 46 26.72 8.84 6.76
C TYR A 46 25.93 7.97 5.77
N LEU A 47 24.59 7.97 5.86
CA LEU A 47 23.73 7.24 4.93
C LEU A 47 24.00 7.64 3.47
N VAL A 48 24.04 8.94 3.18
CA VAL A 48 24.30 9.47 1.83
C VAL A 48 25.66 9.01 1.30
N GLY A 49 26.68 8.91 2.16
CA GLY A 49 27.99 8.36 1.81
C GLY A 49 28.00 6.87 1.46
N GLN A 50 27.02 6.10 1.94
CA GLN A 50 26.88 4.66 1.65
C GLN A 50 25.96 4.39 0.45
N LEU A 51 25.14 5.35 0.04
CA LEU A 51 24.16 5.15 -1.03
C LEU A 51 24.79 5.21 -2.43
N PRO A 52 24.28 4.41 -3.38
CA PRO A 52 24.78 4.44 -4.74
C PRO A 52 24.50 5.81 -5.40
N PRO A 53 25.38 6.25 -6.33
CA PRO A 53 25.18 7.51 -7.07
C PRO A 53 23.81 7.56 -7.75
N GLY A 54 23.13 8.71 -7.67
CA GLY A 54 21.80 8.89 -8.26
C GLY A 54 20.64 8.61 -7.31
N THR A 55 20.88 8.01 -6.14
CA THR A 55 19.83 7.86 -5.11
C THR A 55 19.44 9.24 -4.57
N GLU A 56 18.14 9.47 -4.39
CA GLU A 56 17.61 10.68 -3.75
C GLU A 56 17.24 10.43 -2.30
N VAL A 57 17.58 11.37 -1.42
CA VAL A 57 17.26 11.32 0.01
C VAL A 57 16.43 12.54 0.41
N ALA A 58 15.15 12.32 0.74
CA ALA A 58 14.21 13.28 1.28
C ALA A 58 14.22 13.25 2.81
N VAL A 59 14.72 14.31 3.44
CA VAL A 59 14.71 14.43 4.90
C VAL A 59 13.57 15.33 5.33
N LEU A 60 12.61 14.79 6.06
CA LEU A 60 11.51 15.56 6.61
C LEU A 60 12.03 16.44 7.76
N LYS A 61 11.92 17.76 7.61
CA LYS A 61 12.49 18.72 8.59
C LYS A 61 11.81 18.66 9.96
N THR A 62 10.53 18.31 10.00
CA THR A 62 9.71 18.43 11.21
C THR A 62 8.71 17.28 11.34
N MET A 63 8.21 17.07 12.56
CA MET A 63 7.09 16.16 12.83
C MET A 63 5.82 16.57 12.06
N LYS A 64 5.63 17.87 11.81
CA LYS A 64 4.53 18.38 10.99
C LYS A 64 4.65 17.91 9.54
N ALA A 65 5.84 17.97 8.95
CA ALA A 65 6.08 17.45 7.59
C ALA A 65 5.81 15.94 7.51
N SER A 66 6.24 15.16 8.51
CA SER A 66 5.96 13.72 8.59
C SER A 66 4.46 13.39 8.73
N ARG A 67 3.72 14.18 9.51
CA ARG A 67 2.27 14.03 9.63
C ARG A 67 1.56 14.38 8.32
N VAL A 68 1.87 15.53 7.72
CA VAL A 68 1.28 15.96 6.45
C VAL A 68 1.56 14.94 5.35
N LEU A 69 2.78 14.38 5.29
CA LEU A 69 3.10 13.29 4.37
C LEU A 69 2.18 12.09 4.62
N SER A 70 2.09 11.62 5.86
CA SER A 70 1.28 10.46 6.23
C SER A 70 -0.21 10.63 5.94
N ASP A 71 -0.73 11.86 6.06
CA ASP A 71 -2.13 12.20 5.77
C ASP A 71 -2.40 12.29 4.25
N THR A 72 -1.37 12.50 3.43
CA THR A 72 -1.50 12.72 1.97
C THR A 72 -1.29 11.44 1.15
N VAL A 73 -0.56 10.47 1.69
CA VAL A 73 -0.19 9.22 0.99
C VAL A 73 -0.85 8.00 1.62
N ASP A 74 -1.00 6.93 0.84
CA ASP A 74 -1.49 5.65 1.35
C ASP A 74 -0.51 5.05 2.37
N THR A 75 -1.00 4.14 3.22
CA THR A 75 -0.25 3.59 4.36
C THR A 75 1.10 2.98 3.96
N GLN A 76 1.20 2.38 2.77
CA GLN A 76 2.47 1.82 2.27
C GLN A 76 3.58 2.85 1.95
N PHE A 77 3.26 4.15 1.92
CA PHE A 77 4.22 5.22 1.64
C PHE A 77 4.53 6.09 2.85
N GLN A 78 3.84 5.86 3.98
CA GLN A 78 4.00 6.69 5.18
C GLN A 78 5.38 6.52 5.81
N CYS A 79 5.95 7.61 6.32
CA CYS A 79 7.26 7.63 6.97
C CYS A 79 7.20 8.55 8.21
N TYR A 80 7.41 7.97 9.40
CA TYR A 80 7.21 8.66 10.68
C TYR A 80 8.06 8.08 11.81
N GLY A 81 8.22 8.83 12.90
CA GLY A 81 8.78 8.33 14.16
C GLY A 81 10.25 7.95 14.12
N GLY A 82 11.06 8.59 13.27
CA GLY A 82 12.47 8.25 13.10
C GLY A 82 12.72 7.12 12.10
N SER A 83 11.67 6.61 11.44
CA SER A 83 11.81 5.60 10.39
C SER A 83 12.39 6.15 9.09
N VAL A 84 12.92 5.23 8.29
CA VAL A 84 13.41 5.47 6.93
C VAL A 84 12.63 4.59 5.96
N ARG A 85 12.05 5.15 4.90
CA ARG A 85 11.37 4.39 3.86
C ARG A 85 12.14 4.43 2.54
N VAL A 86 12.32 3.28 1.91
CA VAL A 86 12.88 3.16 0.55
C VAL A 86 11.75 2.92 -0.44
N ILE A 87 11.55 3.87 -1.35
CA ILE A 87 10.48 3.86 -2.35
C ILE A 87 11.08 3.59 -3.73
N LEU A 88 10.73 2.44 -4.30
CA LEU A 88 11.24 1.98 -5.59
C LEU A 88 10.66 2.77 -6.77
N PRO A 89 11.35 2.80 -7.93
CA PRO A 89 10.83 3.34 -9.18
C PRO A 89 9.47 2.76 -9.59
N GLY A 90 8.68 3.57 -10.32
CA GLY A 90 7.36 3.17 -10.81
C GLY A 90 6.34 2.89 -9.70
N ALA A 91 6.46 3.56 -8.55
CA ALA A 91 5.54 3.42 -7.44
C ALA A 91 4.11 3.82 -7.84
N THR A 92 3.13 3.00 -7.46
CA THR A 92 1.71 3.30 -7.66
C THR A 92 0.95 3.30 -6.34
N ARG A 93 -0.17 4.04 -6.27
CA ARG A 93 -1.04 4.06 -5.07
C ARG A 93 -1.62 2.69 -4.71
N THR A 94 -1.59 1.75 -5.64
CA THR A 94 -2.05 0.37 -5.46
C THR A 94 -0.91 -0.60 -5.12
N ASP A 95 0.33 -0.11 -4.96
CA ASP A 95 1.48 -0.97 -4.67
C ASP A 95 1.31 -1.67 -3.31
N TYR A 96 1.70 -2.95 -3.29
CA TYR A 96 1.67 -3.76 -2.07
C TYR A 96 2.61 -3.19 -1.01
N TRP A 97 2.18 -3.20 0.26
CA TRP A 97 2.86 -2.50 1.35
C TRP A 97 4.30 -2.95 1.65
N ARG A 98 4.69 -4.16 1.22
CA ARG A 98 6.08 -4.64 1.35
C ARG A 98 7.01 -4.22 0.21
N ARG A 99 6.49 -3.72 -0.92
CA ARG A 99 7.32 -3.30 -2.07
C ARG A 99 8.23 -2.12 -1.73
N HIS A 100 7.74 -1.21 -0.88
CA HIS A 100 8.48 -0.04 -0.43
C HIS A 100 8.89 -0.26 1.01
N ARG A 101 10.13 -0.68 1.24
CA ARG A 101 10.56 -1.14 2.56
C ARG A 101 10.59 0.02 3.57
N LEU A 102 9.98 -0.20 4.73
CA LEU A 102 10.14 0.64 5.92
C LEU A 102 11.22 0.05 6.83
N PHE A 103 12.13 0.89 7.28
CA PHE A 103 13.13 0.60 8.30
C PHE A 103 12.76 1.39 9.55
N THR A 104 12.42 0.68 10.62
CA THR A 104 12.27 1.29 11.94
C THR A 104 13.63 1.26 12.61
N VAL A 105 14.05 2.42 13.12
CA VAL A 105 15.28 2.56 13.89
C VAL A 105 14.87 2.90 15.32
N TYR A 106 15.39 2.16 16.29
CA TYR A 106 15.11 2.33 17.70
C TYR A 106 16.28 3.04 18.41
N PRO A 107 16.05 3.67 19.57
CA PRO A 107 17.10 4.39 20.32
C PRO A 107 18.36 3.58 20.62
N GLU A 108 18.21 2.27 20.79
CA GLU A 108 19.28 1.31 21.11
C GLU A 108 20.02 0.75 19.88
N ASP A 109 19.53 1.03 18.67
CA ASP A 109 20.13 0.51 17.44
C ASP A 109 21.45 1.20 17.12
N ASP A 110 22.39 0.44 16.55
CA ASP A 110 23.59 1.01 15.93
C ASP A 110 23.18 1.75 14.65
N GLU A 111 23.23 3.08 14.74
CA GLU A 111 22.91 4.01 13.67
C GLU A 111 23.68 3.74 12.36
N GLU A 112 24.97 3.44 12.43
CA GLU A 112 25.76 3.18 11.23
C GLU A 112 25.40 1.82 10.63
N ALA A 113 25.13 0.82 11.47
CA ALA A 113 24.65 -0.48 11.01
C ALA A 113 23.29 -0.36 10.31
N ALA A 114 22.38 0.45 10.86
CA ALA A 114 21.10 0.77 10.22
C ALA A 114 21.31 1.45 8.85
N CYS A 115 22.23 2.42 8.77
CA CYS A 115 22.57 3.07 7.50
C CYS A 115 23.12 2.09 6.45
N ARG A 116 24.04 1.19 6.85
CA ARG A 116 24.58 0.14 5.97
C ARG A 116 23.51 -0.82 5.50
N LEU A 117 22.55 -1.17 6.36
CA LEU A 117 21.43 -2.03 6.01
C LEU A 117 20.50 -1.38 4.98
N ILE A 118 20.15 -0.10 5.19
CA ILE A 118 19.34 0.69 4.24
C ILE A 118 20.06 0.79 2.90
N ALA A 119 21.35 1.12 2.89
CA ALA A 119 22.14 1.23 1.67
C ALA A 119 22.23 -0.10 0.92
N ARG A 120 22.48 -1.22 1.63
CA ARG A 120 22.47 -2.57 1.02
C ARG A 120 21.13 -2.89 0.38
N HIS A 121 20.02 -2.52 1.01
CA HIS A 121 18.69 -2.71 0.43
C HIS A 121 18.48 -1.89 -0.84
N VAL A 122 18.94 -0.63 -0.86
CA VAL A 122 18.88 0.21 -2.07
C VAL A 122 19.70 -0.41 -3.21
N VAL A 123 20.91 -0.88 -2.94
CA VAL A 123 21.77 -1.58 -3.92
C VAL A 123 21.08 -2.83 -4.47
N ASN A 124 20.54 -3.68 -3.58
CA ASN A 124 19.85 -4.90 -3.99
C ASN A 124 18.55 -4.65 -4.76
N SER A 125 17.99 -3.44 -4.65
CA SER A 125 16.77 -3.03 -5.34
C SER A 125 17.02 -2.24 -6.62
N GLN A 126 18.29 -1.98 -7.00
CA GLN A 126 18.62 -1.34 -8.26
C GLN A 126 18.16 -2.21 -9.44
N GLY A 127 17.52 -1.57 -10.42
CA GLY A 127 16.92 -2.28 -11.56
C GLY A 127 15.56 -2.94 -11.28
N ALA A 128 15.02 -2.81 -10.05
CA ALA A 128 13.64 -3.19 -9.77
C ALA A 128 12.68 -2.26 -10.55
N GLY A 129 12.17 -2.75 -11.68
CA GLY A 129 11.17 -2.05 -12.49
C GLY A 129 9.81 -1.89 -11.78
N PRO A 130 8.84 -1.21 -12.43
CA PRO A 130 7.46 -1.18 -11.95
C PRO A 130 6.98 -2.62 -11.69
N ALA A 131 6.21 -2.82 -10.62
CA ALA A 131 5.68 -4.12 -10.28
C ALA A 131 4.92 -4.67 -11.49
N GLN A 132 5.35 -5.82 -12.03
CA GLN A 132 4.50 -6.59 -12.92
C GLN A 132 3.36 -7.11 -12.06
N HIS A 133 2.25 -6.36 -12.04
CA HIS A 133 0.98 -6.93 -11.63
C HIS A 133 0.75 -8.15 -12.53
N VAL A 134 0.60 -9.33 -11.91
CA VAL A 134 -0.08 -10.45 -12.54
C VAL A 134 -1.48 -9.93 -12.85
N SER A 135 -1.65 -9.40 -14.05
CA SER A 135 -2.82 -8.65 -14.44
C SER A 135 -3.94 -9.62 -14.76
N GLY A 136 -4.78 -9.87 -13.77
CA GLY A 136 -6.19 -10.10 -14.04
C GLY A 136 -6.77 -8.83 -14.66
N ARG A 137 -6.72 -8.75 -16.00
CA ARG A 137 -7.44 -7.80 -16.88
C ARG A 137 -7.16 -6.30 -16.62
N ALA A 138 -6.49 -5.67 -17.58
CA ALA A 138 -6.27 -4.23 -17.63
C ALA A 138 -7.59 -3.43 -17.49
N PRO A 139 -7.67 -2.44 -16.59
CA PRO A 139 -8.71 -1.43 -16.66
C PRO A 139 -8.40 -0.51 -17.85
N GLY A 140 -9.28 -0.52 -18.84
CA GLY A 140 -9.21 0.39 -19.97
C GLY A 140 -9.49 1.82 -19.52
N GLY A 141 -8.55 2.72 -19.83
CA GLY A 141 -8.70 4.16 -19.61
C GLY A 141 -7.45 4.84 -19.07
N ILE A 142 -6.27 4.59 -19.66
CA ILE A 142 -5.12 5.46 -19.46
C ILE A 142 -5.19 6.52 -20.57
N LEU A 143 -5.22 7.79 -20.17
CA LEU A 143 -5.12 8.93 -21.08
C LEU A 143 -3.91 8.71 -22.00
N ASP A 144 -4.10 8.86 -23.32
CA ASP A 144 -2.98 8.71 -24.24
C ASP A 144 -1.90 9.79 -24.00
N MET A 145 -0.71 9.61 -24.55
CA MET A 145 0.41 10.55 -24.34
C MET A 145 0.06 12.01 -24.70
N ARG A 146 -0.87 12.22 -25.64
CA ARG A 146 -1.30 13.54 -26.05
C ARG A 146 -2.23 14.16 -24.99
N GLN A 147 -3.15 13.38 -24.46
CA GLN A 147 -4.03 13.80 -23.37
C GLN A 147 -3.25 14.05 -22.06
N ALA A 148 -2.22 13.24 -21.79
CA ALA A 148 -1.31 13.47 -20.67
C ALA A 148 -0.49 14.76 -20.82
N ALA A 149 -0.03 15.05 -22.05
CA ALA A 149 0.67 16.30 -22.36
C ALA A 149 -0.25 17.53 -22.24
N GLU A 150 -1.49 17.44 -22.75
CA GLU A 150 -2.50 18.49 -22.61
C GLU A 150 -2.83 18.77 -21.14
N LEU A 151 -2.93 17.72 -20.31
CA LEU A 151 -3.14 17.85 -18.86
C LEU A 151 -1.94 18.50 -18.15
N ALA A 152 -0.72 18.16 -18.55
CA ALA A 152 0.50 18.76 -18.00
C ALA A 152 0.66 20.23 -18.39
N GLU A 153 0.21 20.61 -19.60
CA GLU A 153 0.20 22.00 -20.06
C GLU A 153 -0.88 22.82 -19.34
N TYR A 154 -2.07 22.25 -19.17
CA TYR A 154 -3.17 22.85 -18.40
C TYR A 154 -2.79 23.08 -16.93
N ARG A 155 -2.12 22.11 -16.29
CA ARG A 155 -1.59 22.25 -14.92
C ARG A 155 -0.55 23.36 -14.81
N ARG A 156 0.33 23.49 -15.81
CA ARG A 156 1.33 24.58 -15.86
C ARG A 156 0.66 25.96 -15.90
N ARG A 157 -0.39 26.12 -16.71
CA ARG A 157 -1.17 27.38 -16.81
C ARG A 157 -1.93 27.73 -15.53
N LEU A 158 -2.40 26.74 -14.78
CA LEU A 158 -3.03 26.93 -13.47
C LEU A 158 -2.04 27.40 -12.40
N ILE A 159 -0.80 26.89 -12.44
CA ILE A 159 0.29 27.29 -11.55
C ILE A 159 0.79 28.71 -11.89
N ASP A 160 0.86 29.04 -13.18
CA ASP A 160 1.24 30.40 -13.63
C ASP A 160 0.19 31.44 -13.21
N ARG A 161 -1.10 31.12 -13.34
CA ARG A 161 -2.22 32.00 -12.92
C ARG A 161 -2.34 32.21 -11.41
N SER A 162 -1.75 31.33 -10.58
CA SER A 162 -1.75 31.51 -9.12
C SER A 162 -0.60 32.41 -8.63
N SER A 163 0.25 32.88 -9.55
CA SER A 163 1.37 33.80 -9.27
C SER A 163 1.03 35.27 -9.54
N GLU A 164 -0.11 35.54 -10.18
CA GLU A 164 -0.57 36.89 -10.54
C GLU A 164 -2.03 37.06 -10.10
N ASP A 165 -2.26 37.64 -8.92
CA ASP A 165 -3.59 38.13 -8.55
C ASP A 165 -3.90 39.39 -9.40
N GLY A 166 -4.82 39.24 -10.35
CA GLY A 166 -5.33 40.31 -11.19
C GLY A 166 -6.51 39.84 -12.03
N VAL A 167 -7.68 40.42 -11.78
CA VAL A 167 -8.95 40.19 -12.47
C VAL A 167 -8.80 40.31 -13.98
N ASP A 168 -9.12 39.27 -14.75
CA ASP A 168 -9.66 39.44 -16.10
C ASP A 168 -10.64 38.33 -16.49
N GLU A 169 -11.82 38.78 -16.88
CA GLU A 169 -13.02 38.01 -17.20
C GLU A 169 -13.04 37.71 -18.70
N GLN A 170 -12.76 36.47 -19.09
CA GLN A 170 -13.27 35.86 -20.33
C GLN A 170 -13.01 34.36 -20.37
N ALA A 171 -14.07 33.57 -20.14
CA ALA A 171 -14.10 32.14 -20.42
C ALA A 171 -14.60 31.89 -21.86
N PRO A 172 -13.99 30.99 -22.65
CA PRO A 172 -14.54 30.58 -23.93
C PRO A 172 -15.80 29.70 -23.73
N PRO A 173 -16.72 29.64 -24.72
CA PRO A 173 -18.01 28.98 -24.53
C PRO A 173 -17.85 27.46 -24.39
N ARG A 174 -18.53 26.90 -23.38
CA ARG A 174 -18.67 25.45 -23.20
C ARG A 174 -19.46 24.86 -24.36
N GLN A 175 -18.84 23.95 -25.11
CA GLN A 175 -19.55 23.05 -26.01
C GLN A 175 -20.11 21.87 -25.21
N THR A 176 -21.41 21.63 -25.34
CA THR A 176 -22.11 20.49 -24.76
C THR A 176 -21.85 19.22 -25.61
N PRO A 177 -21.45 18.09 -25.01
CA PRO A 177 -21.41 16.81 -25.72
C PRO A 177 -22.84 16.27 -25.96
N PRO A 178 -23.10 15.57 -27.07
CA PRO A 178 -24.41 14.96 -27.32
C PRO A 178 -24.66 13.78 -26.38
N GLY A 179 -25.90 13.70 -25.88
CA GLY A 179 -26.34 12.67 -24.93
C GLY A 179 -26.38 11.27 -25.53
N PHE A 180 -25.82 10.30 -24.80
CA PHE A 180 -26.04 8.88 -25.06
C PHE A 180 -27.32 8.40 -24.35
N PRO A 181 -28.14 7.55 -25.00
CA PRO A 181 -29.38 7.04 -24.42
C PRO A 181 -29.08 6.00 -23.32
N GLY A 182 -29.71 6.18 -22.15
CA GLY A 182 -29.60 5.26 -21.03
C GLY A 182 -30.18 3.86 -21.32
N PRO A 183 -29.64 2.79 -20.71
CA PRO A 183 -30.15 1.44 -20.89
C PRO A 183 -31.49 1.23 -20.18
N LYS A 184 -32.40 0.51 -20.85
CA LYS A 184 -33.73 0.13 -20.32
C LYS A 184 -33.61 -0.94 -19.22
N PRO A 185 -34.45 -0.92 -18.17
CA PRO A 185 -34.43 -1.96 -17.13
C PRO A 185 -34.97 -3.30 -17.67
N GLY A 186 -34.17 -4.36 -17.53
CA GLY A 186 -34.56 -5.77 -17.72
C GLY A 186 -34.96 -6.45 -16.40
N PRO A 187 -35.62 -7.61 -16.46
CA PRO A 187 -36.63 -8.04 -15.50
C PRO A 187 -36.06 -8.58 -14.17
N GLY A 188 -36.56 -8.02 -13.06
CA GLY A 188 -36.26 -8.46 -11.70
C GLY A 188 -36.92 -9.79 -11.33
N LEU A 189 -36.18 -10.61 -10.59
CA LEU A 189 -36.63 -11.87 -9.99
C LEU A 189 -37.59 -11.63 -8.82
N ARG A 190 -38.61 -12.50 -8.78
CA ARG A 190 -39.78 -12.48 -7.90
C ARG A 190 -39.42 -12.80 -6.45
N LYS A 191 -40.01 -12.09 -5.49
CA LYS A 191 -40.29 -12.60 -4.14
C LYS A 191 -41.78 -12.47 -3.84
N VAL A 192 -42.35 -13.58 -3.42
CA VAL A 192 -43.76 -13.82 -3.12
C VAL A 192 -44.03 -13.40 -1.68
N VAL A 193 -45.03 -12.55 -1.44
CA VAL A 193 -45.80 -12.51 -0.19
C VAL A 193 -47.27 -12.23 -0.53
N ALA A 194 -48.15 -12.87 0.23
CA ALA A 194 -49.56 -13.18 -0.01
C ALA A 194 -50.55 -11.99 0.00
N ALA A 195 -51.77 -12.29 -0.43
CA ALA A 195 -52.82 -11.41 -0.92
C ALA A 195 -53.79 -10.83 0.14
N ALA A 196 -54.22 -9.56 -0.11
CA ALA A 196 -55.58 -8.97 -0.23
C ALA A 196 -56.64 -9.17 0.92
N PRO A 197 -57.67 -8.30 1.11
CA PRO A 197 -58.45 -7.53 0.11
C PRO A 197 -58.59 -6.00 0.37
N ALA A 198 -58.53 -5.12 -0.63
CA ALA A 198 -59.54 -4.68 -1.60
C ALA A 198 -60.68 -3.81 -1.03
N GLN A 199 -60.66 -2.50 -1.31
CA GLN A 199 -61.86 -1.71 -1.63
C GLN A 199 -61.53 -0.64 -2.70
N ALA A 200 -62.44 -0.54 -3.65
CA ALA A 200 -62.41 0.34 -4.81
C ALA A 200 -63.00 1.71 -4.50
N THR A 201 -62.57 2.75 -5.19
CA THR A 201 -63.42 3.53 -6.12
C THR A 201 -62.57 4.59 -6.82
N ALA A 202 -62.74 4.63 -8.14
CA ALA A 202 -62.17 5.65 -9.01
C ALA A 202 -63.17 6.81 -9.09
N GLU A 203 -62.68 8.04 -9.03
CA GLU A 203 -63.45 9.21 -9.46
C GLU A 203 -62.56 10.12 -10.32
N THR A 204 -63.00 10.24 -11.58
CA THR A 204 -62.37 10.96 -12.68
C THR A 204 -62.65 12.46 -12.55
N ALA A 205 -61.61 13.29 -12.50
CA ALA A 205 -61.74 14.74 -12.58
C ALA A 205 -61.82 15.22 -14.05
N PRO A 206 -62.79 16.09 -14.42
CA PRO A 206 -62.93 16.61 -15.77
C PRO A 206 -62.05 17.85 -16.04
N ALA A 207 -61.71 18.06 -17.31
CA ALA A 207 -60.96 19.21 -17.81
C ALA A 207 -61.73 20.55 -17.65
N PRO A 208 -61.05 21.68 -17.40
CA PRO A 208 -61.71 22.98 -17.28
C PRO A 208 -61.96 23.62 -18.67
N GLN A 209 -63.19 24.07 -18.87
CA GLN A 209 -63.62 24.97 -19.96
C GLN A 209 -63.25 26.43 -19.66
N PRO A 210 -63.10 27.28 -20.70
CA PRO A 210 -62.66 28.67 -20.56
C PRO A 210 -63.77 29.60 -20.06
N ALA A 211 -63.42 30.51 -19.16
CA ALA A 211 -64.30 31.57 -18.65
C ALA A 211 -64.22 32.86 -19.49
N PRO A 212 -65.23 33.75 -19.45
CA PRO A 212 -65.40 34.88 -20.37
C PRO A 212 -64.59 36.12 -19.99
N GLU A 213 -64.30 36.94 -21.00
CA GLU A 213 -63.59 38.23 -20.93
C GLU A 213 -64.25 39.24 -19.96
N PRO A 214 -63.46 39.93 -19.12
CA PRO A 214 -63.90 41.14 -18.44
C PRO A 214 -63.73 42.38 -19.32
N ALA A 215 -64.74 43.26 -19.23
CA ALA A 215 -64.83 44.56 -19.89
C ALA A 215 -63.61 45.48 -19.59
N ALA A 216 -63.20 46.18 -20.64
CA ALA A 216 -62.13 47.18 -20.62
C ALA A 216 -62.46 48.34 -19.67
N GLN A 217 -61.56 48.60 -18.71
CA GLN A 217 -61.44 49.87 -18.01
C GLN A 217 -60.24 50.64 -18.58
N PRO A 218 -60.31 51.98 -18.67
CA PRO A 218 -59.24 52.79 -19.26
C PRO A 218 -57.99 52.72 -18.37
N THR A 219 -56.95 52.10 -18.89
CA THR A 219 -55.62 52.05 -18.26
C THR A 219 -54.97 53.43 -18.40
N VAL A 220 -54.96 54.21 -17.32
CA VAL A 220 -54.12 55.40 -17.24
C VAL A 220 -52.69 54.92 -17.05
N THR A 221 -51.91 54.91 -18.12
CA THR A 221 -50.47 54.63 -18.09
C THR A 221 -49.77 55.81 -17.41
N ARG A 222 -49.65 55.74 -16.08
CA ARG A 222 -48.72 56.61 -15.35
C ARG A 222 -47.32 56.03 -15.54
N GLU A 223 -46.52 56.66 -16.40
CA GLU A 223 -45.07 56.43 -16.44
C GLU A 223 -44.50 56.81 -15.07
N ARG A 224 -44.32 55.81 -14.20
CA ARG A 224 -43.47 55.94 -13.02
C ARG A 224 -42.03 55.91 -13.51
N ALA A 225 -41.45 57.09 -13.72
CA ALA A 225 -40.00 57.23 -13.78
C ALA A 225 -39.45 56.82 -12.41
N VAL A 226 -38.96 55.58 -12.32
CA VAL A 226 -38.20 55.11 -11.16
C VAL A 226 -36.79 55.66 -11.32
N THR A 227 -36.49 56.77 -10.65
CA THR A 227 -35.11 57.22 -10.47
C THR A 227 -34.47 56.29 -9.44
N VAL A 228 -33.71 55.31 -9.91
CA VAL A 228 -32.92 54.44 -9.03
C VAL A 228 -31.64 55.20 -8.69
N ASP A 229 -31.43 55.45 -7.40
CA ASP A 229 -30.17 56.00 -6.89
C ASP A 229 -29.04 54.97 -7.10
N ALA A 230 -27.89 55.42 -7.59
CA ALA A 230 -26.76 54.56 -7.91
C ALA A 230 -26.27 53.78 -6.67
N GLU A 231 -26.29 54.42 -5.50
CA GLU A 231 -25.88 53.81 -4.24
C GLU A 231 -26.87 52.71 -3.79
N ALA A 232 -28.16 52.89 -4.09
CA ALA A 232 -29.17 51.88 -3.83
C ALA A 232 -29.06 50.67 -4.77
N LEU A 233 -28.67 50.91 -6.03
CA LEU A 233 -28.42 49.85 -7.01
C LEU A 233 -27.18 49.03 -6.66
N GLU A 234 -26.10 49.70 -6.23
CA GLU A 234 -24.86 49.06 -5.80
C GLU A 234 -25.08 48.15 -4.58
N LYS A 235 -25.79 48.65 -3.55
CA LYS A 235 -26.19 47.83 -2.39
C LYS A 235 -27.09 46.64 -2.75
N MET A 236 -27.93 46.78 -3.76
CA MET A 236 -28.75 45.66 -4.26
C MET A 236 -27.91 44.63 -5.03
N LEU A 237 -26.90 45.08 -5.76
CA LEU A 237 -25.99 44.22 -6.51
C LEU A 237 -25.10 43.41 -5.56
N ASP A 238 -24.48 44.05 -4.57
CA ASP A 238 -23.65 43.39 -3.55
C ASP A 238 -24.43 42.29 -2.81
N ARG A 239 -25.66 42.60 -2.37
CA ARG A 239 -26.54 41.60 -1.73
C ARG A 239 -26.84 40.41 -2.63
N LYS A 240 -26.97 40.63 -3.94
CA LYS A 240 -27.19 39.55 -4.91
C LYS A 240 -25.93 38.74 -5.16
N VAL A 241 -24.77 39.39 -5.21
CA VAL A 241 -23.46 38.73 -5.33
C VAL A 241 -23.20 37.86 -4.12
N ASP A 242 -23.37 38.38 -2.89
CA ASP A 242 -23.22 37.62 -1.65
C ASP A 242 -24.16 36.41 -1.60
N ALA A 243 -25.42 36.59 -2.03
CA ALA A 243 -26.39 35.51 -2.10
C ALA A 243 -26.07 34.45 -3.17
N ILE A 244 -25.34 34.82 -4.23
CA ILE A 244 -24.86 33.87 -5.25
C ILE A 244 -23.63 33.15 -4.72
N VAL A 245 -22.65 33.87 -4.17
CA VAL A 245 -21.43 33.31 -3.59
C VAL A 245 -21.79 32.31 -2.49
N GLY A 246 -22.67 32.65 -1.55
CA GLY A 246 -23.11 31.74 -0.50
C GLY A 246 -23.76 30.45 -1.03
N ARG A 247 -24.55 30.55 -2.11
CA ARG A 247 -25.16 29.37 -2.76
C ARG A 247 -24.14 28.50 -3.49
N VAL A 248 -23.16 29.12 -4.15
CA VAL A 248 -22.09 28.39 -4.85
C VAL A 248 -21.20 27.68 -3.85
N THR A 249 -20.77 28.35 -2.79
CA THR A 249 -19.94 27.76 -1.73
C THR A 249 -20.64 26.58 -1.07
N ALA A 250 -21.90 26.74 -0.65
CA ALA A 250 -22.67 25.65 -0.05
C ALA A 250 -22.83 24.45 -0.99
N GLY A 251 -23.11 24.69 -2.28
CA GLY A 251 -23.22 23.61 -3.27
C GLY A 251 -21.90 22.89 -3.53
N VAL A 252 -20.76 23.60 -3.48
CA VAL A 252 -19.43 22.99 -3.61
C VAL A 252 -19.09 22.16 -2.38
N GLU A 253 -19.38 22.65 -1.17
CA GLU A 253 -19.14 21.92 0.09
C GLU A 253 -19.97 20.64 0.16
N GLU A 254 -21.27 20.71 -0.15
CA GLU A 254 -22.14 19.53 -0.19
C GLU A 254 -21.66 18.51 -1.24
N GLY A 255 -21.24 18.99 -2.42
CA GLY A 255 -20.68 18.12 -3.46
C GLY A 255 -19.37 17.44 -3.05
N LEU A 256 -18.47 18.16 -2.37
CA LEU A 256 -17.20 17.60 -1.89
C LEU A 256 -17.42 16.54 -0.81
N VAL A 257 -18.34 16.80 0.13
CA VAL A 257 -18.69 15.85 1.19
C VAL A 257 -19.35 14.59 0.61
N ALA A 258 -20.19 14.74 -0.41
CA ALA A 258 -20.79 13.60 -1.10
C ALA A 258 -19.73 12.72 -1.79
N LEU A 259 -18.79 13.34 -2.52
CA LEU A 259 -17.70 12.62 -3.19
C LEU A 259 -16.76 11.92 -2.18
N LEU A 260 -16.42 12.57 -1.07
CA LEU A 260 -15.61 11.97 0.00
C LEU A 260 -16.29 10.75 0.62
N ASN A 261 -17.61 10.82 0.85
CA ASN A 261 -18.38 9.70 1.39
C ASN A 261 -18.49 8.54 0.39
N GLU A 262 -18.66 8.83 -0.91
CA GLU A 262 -18.67 7.80 -1.96
C GLU A 262 -17.32 7.08 -2.06
N GLU A 263 -16.21 7.83 -2.01
CA GLU A 263 -14.86 7.27 -2.04
C GLU A 263 -14.57 6.42 -0.80
N LEU A 264 -14.95 6.89 0.39
CA LEU A 264 -14.78 6.12 1.63
C LEU A 264 -15.56 4.81 1.57
N GLN A 265 -16.80 4.84 1.06
CA GLN A 265 -17.60 3.62 0.87
C GLN A 265 -17.01 2.69 -0.18
N ALA A 266 -16.40 3.22 -1.26
CA ALA A 266 -15.72 2.41 -2.26
C ALA A 266 -14.51 1.70 -1.65
N GLN A 267 -13.72 2.43 -0.85
CA GLN A 267 -12.57 1.91 -0.14
C GLN A 267 -12.95 0.82 0.88
N ASP A 268 -14.03 1.01 1.63
CA ASP A 268 -14.54 0.00 2.58
C ASP A 268 -15.02 -1.26 1.86
N ARG A 269 -15.64 -1.13 0.68
CA ARG A 269 -16.01 -2.28 -0.16
C ARG A 269 -14.77 -3.02 -0.65
N GLU A 270 -13.71 -2.30 -1.01
CA GLU A 270 -12.47 -2.91 -1.47
C GLU A 270 -11.71 -3.60 -0.34
N ARG A 271 -11.65 -2.99 0.85
CA ARG A 271 -11.14 -3.65 2.08
C ARG A 271 -11.92 -4.92 2.40
N SER A 272 -13.24 -4.84 2.40
CA SER A 272 -14.10 -6.01 2.64
C SER A 272 -13.86 -7.14 1.63
N ARG A 273 -13.62 -6.80 0.36
CA ARG A 273 -13.25 -7.78 -0.68
C ARG A 273 -11.86 -8.35 -0.44
N ALA A 274 -10.89 -7.53 -0.07
CA ALA A 274 -9.53 -7.97 0.24
C ALA A 274 -9.52 -8.91 1.45
N ASP A 275 -10.27 -8.58 2.50
CA ASP A 275 -10.44 -9.43 3.69
C ASP A 275 -11.13 -10.74 3.32
N SER A 276 -12.19 -10.69 2.51
CA SER A 276 -12.87 -11.90 2.01
C SER A 276 -11.95 -12.78 1.15
N LEU A 277 -11.09 -12.17 0.33
CA LEU A 277 -10.12 -12.89 -0.49
C LEU A 277 -8.97 -13.45 0.37
N ALA A 278 -8.54 -12.74 1.40
CA ALA A 278 -7.54 -13.22 2.36
C ALA A 278 -8.07 -14.40 3.17
N GLU A 279 -9.34 -14.34 3.61
CA GLU A 279 -10.02 -15.44 4.28
C GLU A 279 -10.21 -16.64 3.35
N GLN A 280 -10.63 -16.42 2.11
CA GLN A 280 -10.72 -17.47 1.09
C GLN A 280 -9.35 -18.09 0.78
N ASN A 281 -8.30 -17.28 0.67
CA ASN A 281 -6.94 -17.77 0.49
C ASN A 281 -6.46 -18.56 1.70
N ALA A 282 -6.79 -18.12 2.92
CA ALA A 282 -6.46 -18.86 4.14
C ALA A 282 -7.20 -20.19 4.22
N ASP A 283 -8.49 -20.24 3.88
CA ASP A 283 -9.29 -21.48 3.79
C ASP A 283 -8.78 -22.39 2.67
N LEU A 284 -8.47 -21.85 1.48
CA LEU A 284 -7.86 -22.62 0.40
C LEU A 284 -6.48 -23.14 0.79
N GLN A 285 -5.67 -22.35 1.48
CA GLN A 285 -4.37 -22.76 1.99
C GLN A 285 -4.53 -23.84 3.06
N GLN A 286 -5.52 -23.74 3.93
CA GLN A 286 -5.83 -24.75 4.95
C GLN A 286 -6.35 -26.04 4.32
N ARG A 287 -7.17 -25.95 3.26
CA ARG A 287 -7.65 -27.10 2.48
C ARG A 287 -6.53 -27.73 1.66
N LEU A 288 -5.62 -26.94 1.10
CA LEU A 288 -4.41 -27.42 0.44
C LEU A 288 -3.49 -28.09 1.45
N ASP A 289 -3.26 -27.49 2.62
CA ASP A 289 -2.47 -28.06 3.71
C ASP A 289 -3.12 -29.35 4.23
N ALA A 290 -4.45 -29.43 4.33
CA ALA A 290 -5.18 -30.64 4.72
C ALA A 290 -5.14 -31.72 3.62
N ALA A 291 -5.27 -31.33 2.35
CA ALA A 291 -5.17 -32.23 1.20
C ALA A 291 -3.72 -32.72 0.97
N GLN A 292 -2.73 -31.87 1.26
CA GLN A 292 -1.30 -32.22 1.23
C GLN A 292 -0.91 -33.04 2.46
N GLY A 293 -1.46 -32.73 3.63
CA GLY A 293 -1.28 -33.48 4.87
C GLY A 293 -1.90 -34.86 4.85
N ALA A 294 -2.95 -35.08 4.04
CA ALA A 294 -3.56 -36.40 3.83
C ALA A 294 -3.00 -37.17 2.61
N GLY A 295 -2.04 -36.61 1.86
CA GLY A 295 -1.71 -37.11 0.51
C GLY A 295 -0.22 -37.15 0.11
N ARG A 296 0.73 -36.82 1.00
CA ARG A 296 2.15 -37.08 0.77
C ARG A 296 2.74 -37.88 1.92
N ASP A 297 2.53 -39.19 1.86
CA ASP A 297 3.57 -40.10 2.38
C ASP A 297 4.88 -39.66 1.73
N VAL A 298 5.82 -39.21 2.56
CA VAL A 298 7.19 -38.95 2.14
C VAL A 298 7.69 -40.26 1.54
N ARG A 299 7.85 -40.31 0.21
CA ARG A 299 8.33 -41.53 -0.45
C ARG A 299 9.68 -41.87 0.18
N GLN A 300 9.70 -42.94 0.98
CA GLN A 300 10.92 -43.42 1.60
C GLN A 300 11.79 -44.02 0.49
N VAL A 301 12.84 -43.31 0.10
CA VAL A 301 13.81 -43.71 -0.93
C VAL A 301 15.03 -44.35 -0.28
N PHE A 302 15.41 -43.88 0.91
CA PHE A 302 16.55 -44.38 1.67
C PHE A 302 16.14 -44.90 3.05
N ALA A 303 16.79 -45.98 3.48
CA ALA A 303 16.64 -46.51 4.84
C ALA A 303 17.43 -45.69 5.88
N ASP A 304 18.50 -45.03 5.44
CA ASP A 304 19.29 -44.10 6.23
C ASP A 304 18.55 -42.76 6.36
N PRO A 305 18.11 -42.34 7.57
CA PRO A 305 17.33 -41.13 7.77
C PRO A 305 18.05 -39.85 7.33
N GLU A 306 19.38 -39.81 7.43
CA GLU A 306 20.16 -38.65 7.01
C GLU A 306 20.12 -38.50 5.48
N LYS A 307 20.38 -39.60 4.76
CA LYS A 307 20.30 -39.63 3.28
C LYS A 307 18.89 -39.33 2.79
N GLN A 308 17.88 -39.84 3.50
CA GLN A 308 16.49 -39.58 3.21
C GLN A 308 16.16 -38.08 3.32
N LEU A 309 16.60 -37.41 4.39
CA LEU A 309 16.42 -35.96 4.54
C LEU A 309 17.17 -35.15 3.47
N ARG A 310 18.41 -35.53 3.14
CA ARG A 310 19.18 -34.85 2.09
C ARG A 310 18.47 -34.93 0.73
N TRP A 311 17.92 -36.10 0.41
CA TRP A 311 17.10 -36.29 -0.79
C TRP A 311 15.83 -35.43 -0.75
N GLU A 312 15.13 -35.36 0.38
CA GLU A 312 13.93 -34.51 0.52
C GLU A 312 14.22 -33.03 0.28
N ILE A 313 15.33 -32.51 0.82
CA ILE A 313 15.77 -31.13 0.63
C ILE A 313 16.04 -30.86 -0.86
N GLU A 314 16.77 -31.75 -1.52
CA GLU A 314 17.05 -31.64 -2.95
C GLU A 314 15.76 -31.65 -3.79
N GLN A 315 14.84 -32.59 -3.51
CA GLN A 315 13.56 -32.66 -4.23
C GLN A 315 12.69 -31.43 -3.98
N ALA A 316 12.63 -30.95 -2.73
CA ALA A 316 11.87 -29.75 -2.38
C ALA A 316 12.44 -28.52 -3.07
N TRP A 317 13.76 -28.42 -3.19
CA TRP A 317 14.42 -27.34 -3.92
C TRP A 317 14.16 -27.42 -5.43
N LEU A 318 14.28 -28.61 -6.02
CA LEU A 318 14.10 -28.80 -7.45
C LEU A 318 12.66 -28.58 -7.93
N THR A 319 11.68 -28.94 -7.10
CA THR A 319 10.26 -28.87 -7.45
C THR A 319 9.55 -27.62 -6.90
N GLY A 320 10.08 -27.04 -5.82
CA GLY A 320 9.45 -25.96 -5.08
C GLY A 320 9.94 -24.55 -5.40
N THR A 321 11.10 -24.43 -6.07
CA THR A 321 11.70 -23.16 -6.51
C THR A 321 11.72 -23.12 -8.04
N PRO A 322 11.11 -22.12 -8.69
CA PRO A 322 11.17 -21.97 -10.15
C PRO A 322 12.62 -21.93 -10.65
N GLU A 323 12.87 -22.48 -11.84
CA GLU A 323 14.23 -22.52 -12.41
C GLU A 323 14.87 -21.13 -12.53
N SER A 324 14.06 -20.10 -12.81
CA SER A 324 14.52 -18.70 -12.87
C SER A 324 14.98 -18.12 -11.53
N GLU A 325 14.47 -18.66 -10.41
CA GLU A 325 14.83 -18.26 -9.05
C GLU A 325 15.85 -19.19 -8.40
N ARG A 326 16.16 -20.31 -9.06
CA ARG A 326 17.00 -21.38 -8.51
C ARG A 326 18.47 -21.10 -8.80
N SER A 327 19.28 -21.05 -7.74
CA SER A 327 20.74 -20.98 -7.84
C SER A 327 21.33 -22.23 -8.52
N ALA A 328 22.60 -22.17 -8.91
CA ALA A 328 23.28 -23.34 -9.49
C ALA A 328 23.39 -24.51 -8.49
N ALA A 329 23.50 -24.22 -7.19
CA ALA A 329 23.53 -25.19 -6.10
C ALA A 329 23.00 -24.56 -4.80
N LEU A 330 22.55 -25.40 -3.87
CA LEU A 330 22.30 -25.01 -2.48
C LEU A 330 23.62 -24.81 -1.73
N SER A 331 23.59 -23.95 -0.70
CA SER A 331 24.71 -23.79 0.22
C SER A 331 25.05 -25.12 0.91
N THR A 332 26.33 -25.33 1.22
CA THR A 332 26.77 -26.53 1.96
C THR A 332 26.21 -26.53 3.37
N TYR A 333 25.87 -27.73 3.88
CA TYR A 333 25.30 -27.85 5.21
C TYR A 333 25.59 -29.18 5.90
N THR A 334 25.53 -29.12 7.23
CA THR A 334 25.61 -30.26 8.14
C THR A 334 24.34 -30.37 8.98
N LEU A 335 24.11 -31.55 9.54
CA LEU A 335 23.01 -31.83 10.44
C LEU A 335 23.60 -32.10 11.81
N GLY A 336 23.11 -31.38 12.82
CA GLY A 336 23.48 -31.60 14.21
C GLY A 336 23.04 -33.00 14.67
N PRO A 337 23.71 -33.57 15.69
CA PRO A 337 23.51 -34.95 16.10
C PRO A 337 22.07 -35.26 16.57
N GLN A 338 21.36 -34.27 17.10
CA GLN A 338 19.98 -34.40 17.59
C GLN A 338 18.94 -33.88 16.59
N PHE A 339 19.37 -33.42 15.41
CA PHE A 339 18.46 -32.74 14.50
C PHE A 339 17.38 -33.66 13.96
N LEU A 340 17.76 -34.86 13.52
CA LEU A 340 16.82 -35.85 12.97
C LEU A 340 15.80 -36.28 14.03
N GLU A 341 16.25 -36.53 15.25
CA GLU A 341 15.37 -36.84 16.39
C GLU A 341 14.37 -35.71 16.65
N SER A 342 14.81 -34.45 16.58
CA SER A 342 13.90 -33.30 16.76
C SER A 342 12.84 -33.17 15.66
N MET A 343 13.12 -33.63 14.44
CA MET A 343 12.12 -33.64 13.36
C MET A 343 11.05 -34.72 13.55
N ASP A 344 11.36 -35.78 14.31
CA ASP A 344 10.45 -36.90 14.55
C ASP A 344 9.49 -36.65 15.71
N ALA A 345 9.66 -35.55 16.46
CA ALA A 345 8.79 -35.16 17.57
C ALA A 345 7.36 -34.71 17.15
N ASP A 346 7.04 -34.75 15.85
CA ASP A 346 5.75 -34.38 15.23
C ASP A 346 5.17 -33.01 15.68
N ILE A 347 6.06 -32.06 15.98
CA ILE A 347 5.69 -30.69 16.37
C ILE A 347 5.17 -29.90 15.15
N VAL A 348 5.77 -30.16 13.98
CA VAL A 348 5.40 -29.58 12.69
C VAL A 348 5.53 -30.65 11.62
N PRO A 349 4.67 -30.62 10.57
CA PRO A 349 4.83 -31.53 9.45
C PRO A 349 6.23 -31.42 8.86
N ARG A 350 6.91 -32.56 8.73
CA ARG A 350 8.30 -32.67 8.23
C ARG A 350 8.55 -31.83 6.96
N ALA A 351 7.59 -31.86 6.02
CA ALA A 351 7.66 -31.11 4.78
C ALA A 351 7.76 -29.58 4.98
N LYS A 352 7.14 -29.02 6.03
CA LYS A 352 7.26 -27.59 6.37
C LYS A 352 8.67 -27.25 6.84
N THR A 353 9.25 -28.09 7.70
CA THR A 353 10.65 -27.92 8.12
C THR A 353 11.60 -28.00 6.94
N VAL A 354 11.43 -28.99 6.05
CA VAL A 354 12.24 -29.14 4.82
C VAL A 354 12.14 -27.89 3.92
N ARG A 355 10.94 -27.32 3.75
CA ARG A 355 10.74 -26.07 3.00
C ARG A 355 11.57 -24.92 3.57
N VAL A 356 11.54 -24.73 4.89
CA VAL A 356 12.31 -23.69 5.58
C VAL A 356 13.81 -23.95 5.44
N MET A 357 14.27 -25.21 5.54
CA MET A 357 15.68 -25.55 5.30
C MET A 357 16.12 -25.15 3.89
N VAL A 358 15.31 -25.41 2.86
CA VAL A 358 15.60 -24.97 1.48
C VAL A 358 15.72 -23.45 1.39
N ASP A 359 14.79 -22.70 2.01
CA ASP A 359 14.85 -21.24 2.00
C ASP A 359 16.08 -20.70 2.75
N VAL A 360 16.54 -21.35 3.83
CA VAL A 360 17.82 -21.04 4.50
C VAL A 360 19.00 -21.28 3.55
N LEU A 361 19.09 -22.46 2.94
CA LEU A 361 20.21 -22.85 2.07
C LEU A 361 20.27 -22.06 0.76
N ALA A 362 19.12 -21.57 0.29
CA ALA A 362 19.01 -20.70 -0.88
C ALA A 362 19.23 -19.20 -0.54
N GLY A 363 19.39 -18.85 0.73
CA GLY A 363 19.61 -17.47 1.17
C GLY A 363 18.35 -16.61 1.31
N HIS A 364 17.17 -17.21 1.25
CA HIS A 364 15.86 -16.53 1.31
C HIS A 364 15.19 -16.56 2.68
N ALA A 365 15.84 -17.10 3.71
CA ALA A 365 15.27 -17.17 5.06
C ALA A 365 14.86 -15.81 5.63
N TRP A 366 15.53 -14.74 5.23
CA TRP A 366 15.29 -13.35 5.65
C TRP A 366 14.13 -12.70 4.89
N ASP A 367 13.90 -13.14 3.65
CA ASP A 367 12.92 -12.57 2.74
C ASP A 367 11.54 -13.23 2.94
N ARG A 368 11.55 -14.55 3.20
CA ARG A 368 10.37 -15.41 3.21
C ARG A 368 9.90 -15.77 4.61
N HIS A 369 10.78 -15.70 5.61
CA HIS A 369 10.48 -16.11 6.98
C HIS A 369 10.92 -15.04 7.99
N GLU A 370 10.28 -15.03 9.16
CA GLU A 370 10.81 -14.30 10.29
C GLU A 370 12.04 -15.06 10.81
N THR A 371 13.21 -14.43 10.72
CA THR A 371 14.49 -15.01 11.13
C THR A 371 15.21 -14.03 12.04
N HIS A 372 15.64 -14.49 13.22
CA HIS A 372 16.32 -13.66 14.21
C HIS A 372 17.47 -14.43 14.89
N GLN A 373 18.44 -13.70 15.44
CA GLN A 373 19.55 -14.31 16.16
C GLN A 373 19.07 -14.99 17.44
N PHE A 374 19.68 -16.14 17.75
CA PHE A 374 19.39 -16.84 18.99
C PHE A 374 20.28 -16.28 20.11
N THR A 375 19.67 -15.56 21.04
CA THR A 375 20.38 -14.88 22.12
C THR A 375 20.43 -15.72 23.40
N THR A 376 21.44 -15.48 24.25
CA THR A 376 21.58 -16.16 25.55
C THR A 376 20.50 -15.79 26.57
N ALA A 377 19.80 -14.67 26.36
CA ALA A 377 18.69 -14.20 27.20
C ALA A 377 17.51 -13.73 26.32
N ALA A 378 16.30 -13.84 26.88
CA ALA A 378 15.03 -13.55 26.17
C ALA A 378 14.85 -12.08 25.73
N ARG A 379 15.61 -11.13 26.30
CA ARG A 379 15.64 -9.72 25.86
C ARG A 379 17.06 -9.17 25.95
N GLY A 380 17.59 -8.68 24.83
CA GLY A 380 18.89 -7.98 24.78
C GLY A 380 20.12 -8.85 25.11
N GLY A 381 19.98 -10.17 25.06
CA GLY A 381 21.10 -11.09 25.27
C GLY A 381 22.11 -11.02 24.14
N ARG A 382 23.38 -11.31 24.43
CA ARG A 382 24.40 -11.43 23.36
C ARG A 382 24.00 -12.59 22.43
N PRO A 383 24.25 -12.46 21.12
CA PRO A 383 24.06 -13.57 20.18
C PRO A 383 24.87 -14.77 20.65
N ARG A 384 24.29 -15.96 20.58
CA ARG A 384 25.04 -17.19 20.86
C ARG A 384 26.04 -17.40 19.72
N VAL A 385 27.32 -17.40 20.08
CA VAL A 385 28.43 -17.68 19.18
C VAL A 385 29.16 -18.90 19.74
N ARG A 386 29.39 -19.91 18.90
CA ARG A 386 30.14 -21.11 19.24
C ARG A 386 31.65 -20.82 19.21
N GLU A 387 32.47 -21.67 19.84
CA GLU A 387 33.93 -21.49 19.92
C GLU A 387 34.62 -21.34 18.55
N ASP A 388 34.06 -21.94 17.50
CA ASP A 388 34.53 -21.85 16.12
C ASP A 388 34.05 -20.59 15.37
N GLY A 389 33.33 -19.69 16.04
CA GLY A 389 32.79 -18.46 15.46
C GLY A 389 31.43 -18.61 14.79
N ALA A 390 30.82 -19.80 14.80
CA ALA A 390 29.49 -19.98 14.22
C ALA A 390 28.42 -19.24 15.04
N THR A 391 27.49 -18.55 14.36
CA THR A 391 26.43 -17.75 15.00
C THR A 391 25.09 -18.46 14.94
N ALA A 392 24.35 -18.53 16.06
CA ALA A 392 23.06 -19.20 16.10
C ALA A 392 21.90 -18.30 15.65
N TRP A 393 20.98 -18.90 14.91
CA TRP A 393 19.78 -18.29 14.32
C TRP A 393 18.55 -19.14 14.61
N ARG A 394 17.39 -18.49 14.67
CA ARG A 394 16.07 -19.13 14.72
C ARG A 394 15.20 -18.61 13.58
N THR A 395 14.59 -19.53 12.85
CA THR A 395 13.67 -19.24 11.75
C THR A 395 12.31 -19.89 12.05
N TYR A 396 11.22 -19.16 11.92
CA TYR A 396 9.88 -19.70 12.16
C TYR A 396 9.49 -20.75 11.11
N VAL A 397 8.89 -21.86 11.56
CA VAL A 397 8.39 -22.93 10.67
C VAL A 397 6.87 -22.84 10.46
N LYS A 398 6.17 -22.15 11.36
CA LYS A 398 4.72 -21.90 11.30
C LYS A 398 4.42 -20.45 11.73
N ALA A 399 3.28 -19.93 11.28
CA ALA A 399 2.78 -18.58 11.56
C ALA A 399 2.86 -18.15 13.04
N GLU A 400 2.97 -16.85 13.23
CA GLU A 400 3.21 -16.12 14.49
C GLU A 400 2.14 -16.39 15.56
N SER A 401 2.33 -17.44 16.36
CA SER A 401 1.65 -17.63 17.63
C SER A 401 2.66 -17.71 18.78
N PRO A 402 2.28 -17.33 20.02
CA PRO A 402 3.11 -17.60 21.19
C PRO A 402 3.53 -19.08 21.22
N GLY A 403 4.83 -19.33 21.31
CA GLY A 403 5.38 -20.69 21.27
C GLY A 403 5.46 -21.33 19.89
N ALA A 404 5.29 -20.61 18.76
CA ALA A 404 5.38 -21.20 17.43
C ALA A 404 6.70 -21.99 17.22
N PRO A 405 6.65 -23.18 16.57
CA PRO A 405 7.84 -23.99 16.30
C PRO A 405 8.86 -23.26 15.42
N ARG A 406 10.14 -23.36 15.78
CA ARG A 406 11.25 -22.69 15.11
C ARG A 406 12.36 -23.67 14.78
N LEU A 407 12.97 -23.49 13.62
CA LEU A 407 14.20 -24.15 13.21
C LEU A 407 15.39 -23.35 13.76
N THR A 408 16.19 -23.99 14.60
CA THR A 408 17.45 -23.46 15.12
C THR A 408 18.61 -23.97 14.27
N TRP A 409 19.47 -23.08 13.82
CA TRP A 409 20.62 -23.40 12.97
C TRP A 409 21.80 -22.47 13.24
N TRP A 410 23.00 -22.94 12.94
CA TRP A 410 24.23 -22.15 13.03
C TRP A 410 24.66 -21.72 11.65
N GLN A 411 25.05 -20.45 11.52
CA GLN A 411 25.76 -19.95 10.36
C GLN A 411 27.26 -20.06 10.65
N CYS A 412 27.94 -20.92 9.91
CA CYS A 412 29.38 -21.13 10.01
C CYS A 412 30.15 -19.98 9.35
N VAL A 413 31.41 -19.80 9.76
CA VAL A 413 32.29 -18.73 9.25
C VAL A 413 32.59 -18.87 7.75
N ASP A 414 32.56 -20.10 7.23
CA ASP A 414 32.73 -20.42 5.81
C ASP A 414 31.45 -20.20 4.97
N GLY A 415 30.36 -19.75 5.59
CA GLY A 415 29.07 -19.54 4.95
C GLY A 415 28.17 -20.78 4.87
N SER A 416 28.63 -21.94 5.37
CA SER A 416 27.79 -23.13 5.48
C SER A 416 26.77 -23.01 6.63
N ALA A 417 25.73 -23.83 6.58
CA ALA A 417 24.73 -23.89 7.64
C ALA A 417 24.80 -25.23 8.40
N GLU A 418 24.63 -25.21 9.71
CA GLU A 418 24.45 -26.41 10.53
C GLU A 418 23.06 -26.38 11.16
N PHE A 419 22.19 -27.32 10.76
CA PHE A 419 20.85 -27.41 11.34
C PHE A 419 20.89 -28.16 12.66
N ALA A 420 20.49 -27.49 13.76
CA ALA A 420 20.74 -27.99 15.10
C ALA A 420 19.50 -28.63 15.73
N HIS A 421 18.34 -27.97 15.66
CA HIS A 421 17.10 -28.44 16.31
C HIS A 421 15.86 -27.80 15.69
N VAL A 422 14.72 -28.50 15.66
CA VAL A 422 13.39 -27.91 15.42
C VAL A 422 12.49 -28.17 16.63
N GLY A 423 11.92 -27.11 17.20
CA GLY A 423 11.15 -27.22 18.43
C GLY A 423 10.47 -25.92 18.86
N HIS A 424 9.83 -25.95 20.02
CA HIS A 424 9.14 -24.79 20.58
C HIS A 424 10.13 -23.72 21.10
N HIS A 425 9.61 -22.54 21.49
CA HIS A 425 10.44 -21.43 21.96
C HIS A 425 11.37 -21.82 23.13
N ASP A 426 10.87 -22.66 24.03
CA ASP A 426 11.46 -22.95 25.35
C ASP A 426 12.34 -24.21 25.37
N GLU A 427 12.33 -25.00 24.30
CA GLU A 427 13.23 -26.13 24.11
C GLU A 427 14.58 -25.59 23.65
N LEU A 428 15.41 -25.26 24.64
CA LEU A 428 16.79 -24.84 24.44
C LEU A 428 17.69 -26.06 24.28
N ILE A 429 18.55 -26.01 23.26
CA ILE A 429 19.76 -26.84 23.13
C ILE A 429 20.75 -26.48 24.23
#